data_AF-A0A945CPZ6-F1
#
_entry.id   AF-A0A945CPZ6-F1
#
_cell.length_a   1.000
_cell.length_b   1.000
_cell.length_c   1.000
_cell.angle_alpha   90.00
_cell.angle_beta   90.00
_cell.angle_gamma   90.00
#
_symmetry.space_group_name_H-M   'P 1'
#
loop_
_entity.id
_entity.type
_entity.pdbx_description
1 polymer ?
#
loop_
_entity_poly.entity_id
_entity_poly.type
_entity_poly.pdbx_seq_one_letter_code
_entity_poly.pdbx_strand_id
1 'polypeptide(L)' 'MKREYDLAELEWTLSGHTPHLWQFEKTRRTIDVPPVPARVPGSVQASLRDAGIIPDWK' A
#
# COMPACT_ATOMS: atom_id res chain seq x y z
N MET A 1 -31.76 -3.89 6.62
CA MET A 1 -31.13 -2.56 6.73
C MET A 1 -29.68 -2.68 6.29
N LYS A 2 -29.28 -1.99 5.22
CA LYS A 2 -27.92 -2.06 4.66
C LYS A 2 -27.06 -0.96 5.30
N ARG A 3 -25.82 -1.27 5.67
CA ARG A 3 -24.83 -0.26 6.11
C ARG A 3 -23.87 0.02 4.96
N GLU A 4 -23.57 1.29 4.74
CA GLU A 4 -22.62 1.75 3.74
C GLU A 4 -21.48 2.46 4.48
N TYR A 5 -20.25 2.18 4.07
CA TYR A 5 -19.04 2.77 4.62
C TYR A 5 -18.29 3.43 3.48
N ASP A 6 -17.94 4.71 3.66
CA ASP A 6 -17.00 5.36 2.76
C ASP A 6 -15.59 4.86 3.09
N LEU A 7 -14.97 4.20 2.13
CA LEU A 7 -13.61 3.69 2.29
C LEU A 7 -12.58 4.82 2.30
N ALA A 8 -12.91 6.00 1.78
CA ALA A 8 -12.02 7.16 1.79
C ALA A 8 -11.80 7.77 3.18
N GLU A 9 -12.71 7.50 4.13
CA GLU A 9 -12.61 7.98 5.52
C GLU A 9 -11.73 7.08 6.41
N LEU A 10 -11.26 5.94 5.89
CA LEU A 10 -10.42 5.00 6.64
C LEU A 10 -8.93 5.31 6.48
N GLU A 11 -8.14 4.87 7.46
CA GLU A 11 -6.69 4.94 7.39
C GLU A 11 -6.14 3.79 6.54
N TRP A 12 -5.44 4.14 5.46
CA TRP A 12 -4.82 3.18 4.55
C TRP A 12 -3.30 3.23 4.61
N THR A 13 -2.69 2.06 4.44
CA THR A 13 -1.25 1.91 4.32
C THR A 13 -0.89 1.14 3.06
N LEU A 14 0.20 1.54 2.39
CA LEU A 14 0.81 0.84 1.26
C LEU A 14 2.08 0.15 1.73
N SER A 15 2.15 -1.18 1.60
CA SER A 15 3.34 -2.00 1.89
C SER A 15 3.90 -2.63 0.62
N GLY A 16 5.22 -2.74 0.53
CA GLY A 16 5.88 -3.41 -0.58
C GLY A 16 6.14 -4.89 -0.27
N HIS A 17 6.03 -5.72 -1.31
CA HIS A 17 6.30 -7.15 -1.25
C HIS A 17 7.26 -7.54 -2.38
N THR A 18 8.19 -8.44 -2.07
CA THR A 18 9.06 -9.10 -3.03
C THR A 18 8.20 -9.97 -3.94
N PRO A 19 8.26 -9.75 -5.27
CA PRO A 19 7.51 -10.57 -6.21
C PRO A 19 7.80 -12.07 -6.02
N HIS A 20 6.74 -12.89 -6.06
CA HIS A 20 6.81 -14.36 -5.97
C HIS A 20 7.35 -14.95 -4.66
N LEU A 21 7.77 -14.15 -3.67
CA LEU A 21 8.26 -14.67 -2.40
C LEU A 21 7.20 -15.52 -1.67
N TRP A 22 5.93 -15.17 -1.85
CA TRP A 22 4.77 -15.93 -1.35
C TRP A 22 4.70 -17.38 -1.85
N GLN A 23 5.40 -17.74 -2.93
CA GLN A 23 5.47 -19.12 -3.43
C GLN A 23 6.39 -20.00 -2.57
N PHE A 24 7.33 -19.39 -1.85
CA PHE A 24 8.33 -20.08 -1.04
C PHE A 24 7.97 -20.08 0.45
N GLU A 25 7.26 -19.06 0.92
CA GLU A 25 6.85 -18.94 2.32
C GLU A 25 5.37 -19.34 2.51
N LYS A 26 5.13 -20.51 3.10
CA LYS A 26 3.77 -21.06 3.33
C LYS A 26 2.91 -20.25 4.30
N THR A 27 3.51 -19.32 5.05
CA THR A 27 2.83 -18.58 6.11
C THR A 27 3.33 -17.16 6.17
N ARG A 28 2.45 -16.23 5.80
CA ARG A 28 2.57 -14.76 5.77
C ARG A 28 3.09 -14.18 4.47
N ARG A 29 2.32 -13.20 3.98
CA ARG A 29 2.78 -12.21 3.01
C ARG A 29 3.86 -11.39 3.71
N THR A 30 5.10 -11.80 3.59
CA THR A 30 6.23 -11.09 4.18
C THR A 30 6.26 -9.67 3.62
N ILE A 31 6.18 -8.68 4.50
CA ILE A 31 6.30 -7.28 4.13
C ILE A 31 7.80 -7.01 4.04
N ASP A 32 8.27 -6.78 2.82
CA ASP A 32 9.69 -6.52 2.54
C ASP A 32 10.02 -5.04 2.66
N VAL A 33 9.04 -4.18 2.39
CA VAL A 33 9.19 -2.71 2.48
C VAL A 33 8.20 -2.17 3.51
N PRO A 34 8.67 -1.40 4.52
CA PRO A 34 7.82 -0.83 5.56
C PRO A 34 6.61 -0.08 4.98
N PRO A 35 5.45 -0.13 5.66
CA PRO A 35 4.24 0.52 5.18
C PRO A 35 4.39 2.04 5.19
N VAL A 36 3.83 2.70 4.17
CA VAL A 36 3.68 4.15 4.11
C VAL A 36 2.21 4.55 4.10
N PRO A 37 1.84 5.76 4.57
CA PRO A 37 0.47 6.25 4.45
C PRO A 37 -0.01 6.25 2.98
N ALA A 38 -1.27 5.85 2.78
CA ALA A 38 -1.90 5.81 1.47
C ALA A 38 -3.34 6.36 1.54
N ARG A 39 -3.95 6.55 0.37
CA ARG A 39 -5.36 6.95 0.23
C ARG A 39 -6.08 6.02 -0.73
N VAL A 40 -7.37 5.80 -0.49
CA VAL A 40 -8.27 5.08 -1.39
C VAL A 40 -9.51 5.94 -1.63
N PRO A 41 -9.80 6.38 -2.86
CA PRO A 41 -9.00 6.18 -4.08
C PRO A 41 -7.67 6.96 -4.04
N GLY A 42 -6.64 6.41 -4.69
CA GLY A 42 -5.30 7.01 -4.72
C GLY A 42 -4.34 6.27 -5.66
N SER A 43 -3.11 6.79 -5.79
CA SER A 43 -2.05 6.21 -6.62
C SER A 43 -0.91 5.68 -5.74
N VAL A 44 -0.38 4.52 -6.12
CA VAL A 44 0.84 3.94 -5.54
C VAL A 44 2.01 4.90 -5.75
N GLN A 45 2.20 5.40 -6.97
CA GLN A 45 3.27 6.34 -7.30
C GLN A 45 3.18 7.62 -6.47
N ALA A 46 1.97 8.20 -6.34
CA ALA A 46 1.77 9.37 -5.50
C ALA A 46 2.14 9.09 -4.04
N SER A 47 1.67 7.97 -3.48
CA SER A 47 1.95 7.59 -2.08
C SER A 47 3.46 7.38 -1.84
N LEU A 48 4.16 6.74 -2.79
CA LEU A 48 5.62 6.58 -2.71
C LEU A 48 6.37 7.91 -2.83
N ARG A 49 5.89 8.84 -3.66
CA ARG A 49 6.47 10.17 -3.81
C ARG A 49 6.25 11.02 -2.56
N ASP A 50 5.03 11.02 -2.02
CA ASP A 50 4.66 11.76 -0.80
C ASP A 50 5.43 11.23 0.42
N ALA A 51 5.76 9.94 0.43
CA ALA A 51 6.65 9.31 1.43
C ALA A 51 8.15 9.54 1.18
N GLY A 52 8.54 10.21 0.09
CA GLY A 52 9.94 10.49 -0.26
C GLY A 52 10.73 9.27 -0.75
N ILE A 53 10.05 8.18 -1.13
CA ILE A 53 10.69 6.94 -1.62
C ILE A 53 11.12 7.07 -3.09
N ILE A 54 10.29 7.71 -3.91
CA ILE A 54 10.59 7.98 -5.32
C ILE A 54 10.57 9.49 -5.59
N PRO A 55 11.41 9.98 -6.52
CA PRO A 55 11.38 11.38 -6.91
C PRO A 55 10.21 11.67 -7.86
N ASP A 56 9.95 12.96 -8.09
CA ASP A 56 9.08 13.41 -9.16
C ASP A 56 9.83 13.34 -10.50
N TRP A 57 9.62 12.26 -11.26
CA TRP A 57 10.21 12.10 -12.58
C TRP A 57 9.51 13.07 -13.56
N LYS A 58 10.18 14.17 -13.88
CA LYS A 58 9.77 15.13 -14.92
C LYS A 58 10.22 14.70 -16.30
#